data_AF-A0A0N5B580-F1
#
_entry.id   AF-A0A0N5B580-F1
#
_cell.length_a   1.000
_cell.length_b   1.000
_cell.length_c   1.000
_cell.angle_alpha   90.00
_cell.angle_beta   90.00
_cell.angle_gamma   90.00
#
_symmetry.space_group_name_H-M   'P 1'
#
loop_
_entity.id
_entity.type
_entity.pdbx_description
1 polymer ?
#
loop_
_entity_poly.entity_id
_entity_poly.type
_entity_poly.pdbx_seq_one_letter_code
_entity_poly.pdbx_strand_id
1 'polypeptide(L)'
;MKCKTLKNQASIFFSSSITEHDALSFYGLKNATICSSCHDGYLVRFSAYKTNKIVNNSEPIADISCSAGQNLCLCDYHNNCYTPNSKTISVMLYPACIKKRCFIYAILAGYGRNDALISIDNVRFFYSVNQINFKTKQYWPLDTDGVYITVKSIGCNGCNIKECKKRKPNLKKPHHKG
;
A
#
# COMPACT_ATOMS: atom_id res chain seq x y z
N MET A 1 -3.76 6.21 -20.77
CA MET A 1 -4.85 6.99 -20.15
C MET A 1 -4.25 7.83 -19.02
N LYS A 2 -4.42 9.16 -19.01
CA LYS A 2 -3.84 10.03 -17.96
C LYS A 2 -4.68 9.89 -16.69
N CYS A 3 -4.14 9.29 -15.65
CA CYS A 3 -4.76 9.35 -14.34
C CYS A 3 -4.52 10.74 -13.72
N LYS A 4 -5.36 11.73 -14.06
CA LYS A 4 -5.36 13.04 -13.39
C LYS A 4 -5.56 12.81 -11.89
N THR A 5 -4.73 13.40 -11.04
CA THR A 5 -4.89 13.32 -9.57
C THR A 5 -6.25 13.93 -9.22
N LEU A 6 -7.20 13.11 -8.76
CA LEU A 6 -8.48 13.59 -8.26
C LEU A 6 -8.32 13.91 -6.76
N LYS A 7 -8.93 15.02 -6.32
CA LYS A 7 -8.99 15.36 -4.90
C LYS A 7 -9.69 14.20 -4.16
N ASN A 8 -9.18 13.84 -2.98
CA ASN A 8 -9.73 12.80 -2.09
C ASN A 8 -9.54 11.33 -2.51
N GLN A 9 -8.59 11.03 -3.40
CA GLN A 9 -8.27 9.64 -3.76
C GLN A 9 -6.86 9.26 -3.31
N ALA A 10 -6.75 8.07 -2.74
CA ALA A 10 -5.47 7.42 -2.47
C ALA A 10 -5.17 6.40 -3.58
N SER A 11 -3.88 6.14 -3.83
CA SER A 11 -3.46 5.20 -4.88
C SER A 11 -2.36 4.28 -4.41
N ILE A 12 -2.42 3.03 -4.86
CA ILE A 12 -1.38 2.02 -4.62
C ILE A 12 -1.21 1.18 -5.89
N PHE A 13 0.04 0.79 -6.15
CA PHE A 13 0.38 -0.17 -7.18
C PHE A 13 0.40 -1.59 -6.60
N PHE A 14 -0.41 -2.48 -7.17
CA PHE A 14 -0.37 -3.90 -6.89
C PHE A 14 0.51 -4.59 -7.93
N SER A 15 1.60 -5.21 -7.48
CA SER A 15 2.46 -6.03 -8.33
C SER A 15 1.70 -7.24 -8.86
N SER A 16 2.00 -7.66 -10.10
CA SER A 16 1.44 -8.89 -10.70
C SER A 16 1.85 -10.16 -9.97
N SER A 17 2.82 -10.08 -9.07
CA SER A 17 3.19 -11.14 -8.15
C SER A 17 2.10 -11.48 -7.11
N ILE A 18 1.16 -10.57 -6.85
CA ILE A 18 0.05 -10.82 -5.92
C ILE A 18 -1.02 -11.59 -6.69
N THR A 19 -1.26 -12.83 -6.25
CA THR A 19 -2.30 -13.70 -6.79
C THR A 19 -3.57 -13.63 -5.94
N GLU A 20 -4.66 -14.25 -6.41
CA GLU A 20 -5.90 -14.35 -5.63
C GLU A 20 -5.71 -15.12 -4.32
N HIS A 21 -4.74 -16.05 -4.27
CA HIS A 21 -4.42 -16.80 -3.07
C HIS A 21 -3.66 -15.99 -2.01
N ASP A 22 -3.04 -14.88 -2.40
CA ASP A 22 -2.26 -14.02 -1.50
C ASP A 22 -3.13 -12.96 -0.80
N ALA A 23 -4.41 -12.86 -1.16
CA ALA A 23 -5.33 -11.95 -0.50
C ALA A 23 -6.34 -12.75 0.33
N LEU A 24 -6.23 -12.60 1.64
CA LEU A 24 -7.19 -13.12 2.60
C LEU A 24 -8.56 -12.47 2.38
N SER A 25 -8.56 -11.23 1.88
CA SER A 25 -9.77 -10.56 1.41
C SER A 25 -9.48 -9.41 0.43
N PHE A 26 -10.47 -9.14 -0.42
CA PHE A 26 -10.50 -7.98 -1.32
C PHE A 26 -11.80 -7.18 -1.12
N TYR A 27 -12.04 -6.66 0.09
CA TYR A 27 -13.30 -5.97 0.40
C TYR A 27 -13.50 -4.69 -0.42
N GLY A 28 -12.44 -3.89 -0.65
CA GLY A 28 -12.52 -2.59 -1.31
C GLY A 28 -12.06 -2.53 -2.77
N LEU A 29 -11.56 -3.63 -3.38
CA LEU A 29 -11.22 -3.63 -4.81
C LEU A 29 -12.45 -3.42 -5.71
N LYS A 30 -13.65 -3.78 -5.25
CA LYS A 30 -14.90 -3.61 -6.02
C LYS A 30 -15.22 -2.16 -6.38
N ASN A 31 -14.81 -1.21 -5.55
CA ASN A 31 -15.08 0.23 -5.75
C ASN A 31 -13.86 0.98 -6.29
N ALA A 32 -12.86 0.25 -6.77
CA ALA A 32 -11.57 0.79 -7.13
C ALA A 32 -11.52 1.16 -8.62
N THR A 33 -10.77 2.21 -8.95
CA THR A 33 -10.55 2.61 -10.35
C THR A 33 -9.14 2.23 -10.78
N ILE A 34 -9.03 1.31 -11.74
CA ILE A 34 -7.73 0.94 -12.34
C ILE A 34 -7.24 2.11 -13.21
N CYS A 35 -6.10 2.67 -12.85
CA CYS A 35 -5.47 3.80 -13.52
C CYS A 35 -4.58 3.40 -14.70
N SER A 36 -3.85 2.32 -14.53
CA SER A 36 -2.93 1.77 -15.51
C SER A 36 -2.60 0.34 -15.15
N SER A 37 -2.47 -0.51 -16.16
CA SER A 37 -2.00 -1.88 -16.04
C SER A 37 -0.83 -2.12 -17.00
N CYS A 38 0.03 -3.04 -16.61
CA CYS A 38 1.16 -3.54 -17.39
C CYS A 38 1.49 -4.96 -16.94
N HIS A 39 2.52 -5.57 -17.54
CA HIS A 39 2.96 -6.91 -17.16
C HIS A 39 3.40 -7.01 -15.68
N ASP A 40 3.98 -5.94 -15.14
CA ASP A 40 4.46 -5.92 -13.76
C ASP A 40 3.34 -5.69 -12.71
N GLY A 41 2.10 -5.42 -13.14
CA GLY A 41 0.97 -5.19 -12.24
C GLY A 41 0.06 -4.05 -12.65
N TYR A 42 -0.65 -3.47 -11.67
CA TYR A 42 -1.66 -2.44 -11.93
C TYR A 42 -1.72 -1.40 -10.81
N LEU A 43 -1.85 -0.13 -11.23
CA LEU A 43 -2.07 1.01 -10.35
C LEU A 43 -3.56 1.22 -10.15
N VAL A 44 -4.00 1.30 -8.90
CA VAL A 44 -5.41 1.44 -8.55
C VAL A 44 -5.61 2.68 -7.68
N ARG A 45 -6.80 3.26 -7.76
CA ARG A 45 -7.27 4.33 -6.88
C ARG A 45 -8.50 3.95 -6.10
N PHE A 46 -8.59 4.52 -4.91
CA PHE A 46 -9.67 4.30 -3.97
C PHE A 46 -10.17 5.65 -3.45
N SER A 47 -11.48 5.74 -3.23
CA SER A 47 -12.04 6.76 -2.35
C SER A 47 -11.45 6.57 -0.96
N ALA A 48 -10.88 7.63 -0.41
CA ALA A 48 -10.25 7.58 0.91
C ALA A 48 -11.17 8.15 1.99
N TYR A 49 -11.09 7.57 3.18
CA TYR A 49 -11.79 8.05 4.36
C TYR A 49 -11.27 9.44 4.75
N LYS A 50 -12.16 10.33 5.19
CA LYS A 50 -11.81 11.68 5.66
C LYS A 50 -11.57 11.71 7.18
N THR A 51 -10.95 10.66 7.70
CA THR A 51 -10.62 10.50 9.12
C THR A 51 -9.22 9.93 9.26
N ASN A 52 -8.54 10.29 10.34
CA ASN A 52 -7.28 9.67 10.73
C ASN A 52 -7.49 8.50 11.71
N LYS A 53 -8.73 8.12 12.04
CA LYS A 53 -9.01 6.99 12.93
C LYS A 53 -9.57 5.83 12.13
N ILE A 54 -9.21 4.62 12.56
CA ILE A 54 -9.87 3.38 12.13
C ILE A 54 -11.18 3.29 12.93
N VAL A 55 -12.31 3.25 12.25
CA VAL A 55 -13.66 3.24 12.85
C VAL A 55 -14.38 1.95 12.49
N ASN A 56 -15.39 1.53 13.26
CA ASN A 56 -16.03 0.22 13.08
C ASN A 56 -16.66 -0.02 11.69
N ASN A 57 -16.96 1.05 10.93
CA ASN A 57 -17.55 0.95 9.59
C ASN A 57 -16.55 1.20 8.45
N SER A 58 -15.25 1.29 8.76
CA SER A 58 -14.22 1.51 7.75
C SER A 58 -13.48 0.21 7.47
N GLU A 59 -13.88 -0.45 6.40
CA GLU A 59 -13.26 -1.69 5.94
C GLU A 59 -11.92 -1.40 5.22
N PRO A 60 -10.92 -2.27 5.39
CA PRO A 60 -9.71 -2.19 4.57
C PRO A 60 -10.02 -2.49 3.11
N ILE A 61 -9.21 -1.95 2.20
CA ILE A 61 -9.30 -2.24 0.76
C ILE A 61 -9.03 -3.71 0.48
N ALA A 62 -7.99 -4.23 1.11
CA ALA A 62 -7.53 -5.59 0.95
C ALA A 62 -6.76 -5.99 2.20
N ASP A 63 -6.82 -7.27 2.52
CA ASP A 63 -5.93 -7.93 3.47
C ASP A 63 -5.04 -8.89 2.69
N ILE A 64 -3.73 -8.62 2.72
CA ILE A 64 -2.75 -9.29 1.88
C ILE A 64 -1.77 -10.03 2.77
N SER A 65 -1.68 -11.34 2.56
CA SER A 65 -0.68 -12.22 3.13
C SER A 65 -0.11 -13.07 2.00
N CYS A 66 1.15 -12.84 1.63
CA CYS A 66 1.77 -13.67 0.61
C CYS A 66 1.86 -15.13 1.09
N SER A 67 1.56 -16.05 0.18
CA SER A 67 1.55 -17.49 0.42
C SER A 67 2.89 -17.98 1.00
N ALA A 68 2.86 -19.10 1.74
CA ALA A 68 4.05 -19.68 2.37
C ALA A 68 5.21 -19.86 1.37
N GLY A 69 6.30 -19.10 1.56
CA GLY A 69 7.48 -19.12 0.70
C GLY A 69 7.67 -17.87 -0.17
N GLN A 70 6.66 -17.01 -0.29
CA GLN A 70 6.78 -15.72 -0.96
C GLN A 70 7.00 -14.60 0.07
N ASN A 71 7.94 -13.70 -0.23
CA ASN A 71 8.23 -12.57 0.66
C ASN A 71 7.32 -11.39 0.31
N LEU A 72 6.41 -11.02 1.22
CA LEU A 72 5.66 -9.77 1.14
C LEU A 72 6.61 -8.59 1.13
N CYS A 73 6.35 -7.62 0.25
CA CYS A 73 7.07 -6.36 0.23
C CYS A 73 6.11 -5.17 0.08
N LEU A 74 6.39 -4.12 0.85
CA LEU A 74 5.71 -2.84 0.76
C LEU A 74 6.76 -1.76 0.50
N CYS A 75 6.50 -0.85 -0.44
CA CYS A 75 7.35 0.32 -0.61
C CYS A 75 6.57 1.61 -0.32
N ASP A 76 7.21 2.54 0.39
CA ASP A 76 6.64 3.82 0.75
C ASP A 76 6.76 4.86 -0.38
N TYR A 77 6.22 6.06 -0.16
CA TYR A 77 6.29 7.15 -1.13
C TYR A 77 7.69 7.77 -1.29
N HIS A 78 8.64 7.41 -0.43
CA HIS A 78 10.06 7.75 -0.55
C HIS A 78 10.87 6.64 -1.26
N ASN A 79 10.19 5.57 -1.72
CA ASN A 79 10.77 4.36 -2.30
C ASN A 79 11.65 3.55 -1.33
N ASN A 80 11.48 3.72 -0.01
CA ASN A 80 12.01 2.72 0.93
C ASN A 80 11.08 1.52 0.93
N CYS A 81 11.64 0.33 0.92
CA CYS A 81 10.88 -0.90 0.90
C CYS A 81 11.08 -1.68 2.19
N TYR A 82 10.06 -2.45 2.56
CA TYR A 82 9.93 -3.12 3.84
C TYR A 82 9.42 -4.53 3.64
N THR A 83 9.95 -5.46 4.42
CA THR A 83 9.55 -6.86 4.45
C THR A 83 9.16 -7.26 5.87
N PRO A 84 8.15 -8.13 6.04
CA PRO A 84 7.85 -8.67 7.36
C PRO A 84 8.98 -9.57 7.85
N ASN A 85 9.23 -9.56 9.15
CA ASN A 85 10.18 -10.47 9.79
C ASN A 85 9.58 -11.85 10.12
N SER A 86 8.26 -12.00 9.97
CA SER A 86 7.54 -13.25 10.15
C SER A 86 6.61 -13.52 8.96
N LYS A 87 6.49 -14.80 8.59
CA LYS A 87 5.60 -15.24 7.49
C LYS A 87 4.11 -15.18 7.84
N THR A 88 3.78 -14.97 9.11
CA THR A 88 2.39 -14.89 9.60
C THR A 88 1.82 -13.48 9.57
N ILE A 89 2.61 -12.48 9.17
CA ILE A 89 2.17 -11.09 9.12
C ILE A 89 1.36 -10.87 7.84
N SER A 90 0.09 -10.50 8.00
CA SER A 90 -0.70 -9.93 6.91
C SER A 90 -0.79 -8.41 7.02
N VAL A 91 -1.12 -7.76 5.91
CA VAL A 91 -1.27 -6.31 5.84
C VAL A 91 -2.64 -5.94 5.31
N MET A 92 -3.37 -5.22 6.15
CA MET A 92 -4.61 -4.55 5.77
C MET A 92 -4.30 -3.16 5.21
N LEU A 93 -4.77 -2.88 4.00
CA LEU A 93 -4.57 -1.60 3.31
C LEU A 93 -5.73 -0.65 3.57
N TYR A 94 -5.44 0.49 4.19
CA TYR A 94 -6.47 1.44 4.62
C TYR A 94 -6.33 2.82 3.94
N PRO A 95 -7.29 3.26 3.11
CA PRO A 95 -7.19 4.52 2.39
C PRO A 95 -7.67 5.71 3.23
N ALA A 96 -6.81 6.67 3.55
CA ALA A 96 -7.21 7.83 4.35
C ALA A 96 -6.64 9.15 3.79
N CYS A 97 -7.44 10.20 3.89
CA CYS A 97 -7.06 11.58 3.62
C CYS A 97 -6.89 12.34 4.93
N ILE A 98 -5.65 12.68 5.27
CA ILE A 98 -5.28 13.42 6.47
C ILE A 98 -4.58 14.71 6.04
N LYS A 99 -5.02 15.86 6.57
CA LYS A 99 -4.44 17.18 6.23
C LYS A 99 -4.31 17.41 4.71
N LYS A 100 -5.36 17.08 3.95
CA LYS A 100 -5.46 17.18 2.47
C LYS A 100 -4.52 16.25 1.67
N ARG A 101 -3.81 15.33 2.32
CA ARG A 101 -2.99 14.30 1.66
C ARG A 101 -3.68 12.95 1.79
N CYS A 102 -3.79 12.22 0.69
CA CYS A 102 -4.49 10.93 0.65
C CYS A 102 -3.50 9.82 0.35
N PHE A 103 -3.37 8.89 1.29
CA PHE A 103 -2.44 7.77 1.22
C PHE A 103 -3.14 6.48 1.58
N ILE A 104 -2.52 5.37 1.17
CA ILE A 104 -2.84 4.06 1.71
C ILE A 104 -1.94 3.85 2.93
N TYR A 105 -2.52 3.49 4.06
CA TYR A 105 -1.80 3.13 5.28
C TYR A 105 -1.82 1.61 5.42
N ALA A 106 -0.70 1.01 5.80
CA ALA A 106 -0.68 -0.40 6.17
C ALA A 106 -0.98 -0.57 7.66
N ILE A 107 -1.94 -1.43 7.97
CA ILE A 107 -2.21 -1.93 9.31
C ILE A 107 -1.72 -3.38 9.34
N LEU A 108 -0.85 -3.72 10.28
CA LEU A 108 -0.24 -5.04 10.36
C LEU A 108 -1.06 -5.93 11.28
N ALA A 109 -1.47 -7.09 10.77
CA ALA A 109 -1.98 -8.18 11.58
C ALA A 109 -0.83 -9.17 11.82
N GLY A 110 -0.16 -9.01 12.97
CA GLY A 110 0.83 -9.96 13.48
C GLY A 110 0.30 -10.69 14.71
N TYR A 111 0.80 -11.90 14.95
CA TYR A 111 0.44 -12.71 16.12
C TYR A 111 1.55 -12.69 17.19
N GLY A 112 2.78 -12.42 16.78
CA GLY A 112 3.94 -12.30 17.65
C GLY A 112 4.14 -10.88 18.18
N ARG A 113 4.68 -10.76 19.40
CA ARG A 113 5.01 -9.47 20.02
C ARG A 113 6.06 -8.67 19.21
N ASN A 114 6.93 -9.38 18.51
CA ASN A 114 8.00 -8.79 17.70
C ASN A 114 7.68 -8.77 16.21
N ASP A 115 6.45 -9.10 15.82
CA ASP A 115 6.03 -9.06 14.42
C ASP A 115 6.07 -7.62 13.90
N ALA A 116 6.88 -7.40 12.87
CA ALA A 116 7.15 -6.10 12.33
C ALA A 116 7.41 -6.12 10.82
N LEU A 117 7.15 -4.98 10.18
CA LEU A 117 7.79 -4.65 8.92
C LEU A 117 9.15 -4.01 9.20
N ILE A 118 10.18 -4.50 8.53
CA ILE A 118 11.55 -4.01 8.62
C ILE A 118 11.97 -3.46 7.27
N SER A 119 12.56 -2.27 7.23
CA SER A 119 13.11 -1.72 5.99
C SER A 119 14.28 -2.56 5.50
N ILE A 120 14.52 -2.62 4.19
CA ILE A 120 15.62 -3.42 3.61
C ILE A 120 16.99 -3.03 4.16
N ASP A 121 17.18 -1.75 4.49
CA ASP A 121 18.40 -1.22 5.12
C ASP A 121 18.49 -1.48 6.64
N ASN A 122 17.46 -2.10 7.24
CA ASN A 122 17.31 -2.38 8.66
C ASN A 122 17.33 -1.14 9.59
N VAL A 123 16.98 0.04 9.07
CA VAL A 123 16.96 1.28 9.85
C VAL A 123 15.59 1.55 10.48
N ARG A 124 14.50 1.14 9.83
CA ARG A 124 13.12 1.47 10.21
C ARG A 124 12.30 0.22 10.47
N PHE A 125 11.51 0.28 11.55
CA PHE A 125 10.71 -0.83 12.03
C PHE A 125 9.29 -0.35 12.35
N PHE A 126 8.29 -1.08 11.88
CA PHE A 126 6.88 -0.85 12.21
C PHE A 126 6.33 -2.12 12.85
N TYR A 127 6.09 -2.08 14.15
CA TYR A 127 5.64 -3.25 14.91
C TYR A 127 4.12 -3.31 14.99
N SER A 128 3.54 -4.49 14.77
CA SER A 128 2.09 -4.71 14.88
C SER A 128 1.57 -4.36 16.28
N VAL A 129 2.30 -4.75 17.33
CA VAL A 129 1.93 -4.48 18.73
C VAL A 129 1.85 -2.99 19.07
N ASN A 130 2.58 -2.13 18.33
CA ASN A 130 2.61 -0.69 18.60
C ASN A 130 1.41 0.06 17.97
N GLN A 131 0.58 -0.62 17.18
CA GLN A 131 -0.55 0.00 16.48
C GLN A 131 -1.78 0.20 17.38
N ILE A 132 -1.81 -0.47 18.54
CA ILE A 132 -2.90 -0.37 19.52
C ILE A 132 -2.43 0.41 20.74
N ASN A 133 -3.22 1.41 21.14
CA ASN A 133 -3.08 2.07 22.42
C ASN A 133 -3.66 1.16 23.52
N PHE A 134 -2.78 0.56 24.33
CA PHE A 134 -3.19 -0.36 25.40
C PHE A 134 -4.06 0.26 26.50
N LYS A 135 -4.01 1.59 26.68
CA LYS A 135 -4.86 2.28 27.66
C LYS A 135 -6.30 2.38 27.18
N THR A 136 -6.49 2.72 25.89
CA THR A 136 -7.83 2.92 25.31
C THR A 136 -8.36 1.67 24.59
N LYS A 137 -7.52 0.66 24.37
CA LYS A 137 -7.80 -0.53 23.54
C LYS A 137 -8.25 -0.19 22.12
N GLN A 138 -7.76 0.93 21.59
CA GLN A 138 -8.08 1.42 20.24
C GLN A 138 -6.80 1.57 19.43
N TYR A 139 -6.93 1.54 18.10
CA TYR A 139 -5.83 1.92 17.23
C TYR A 139 -5.40 3.37 17.46
N TRP A 140 -4.10 3.64 17.31
CA TRP A 140 -3.61 5.00 17.23
C TRP A 140 -4.17 5.72 15.99
N PRO A 141 -4.22 7.05 15.98
CA PRO A 141 -4.46 7.80 14.75
C PRO A 141 -3.43 7.44 13.68
N LEU A 142 -3.86 7.32 12.42
CA LEU A 142 -3.06 6.93 11.27
C LEU A 142 -1.90 7.90 10.97
N ASP A 143 -1.97 9.15 11.43
CA ASP A 143 -0.89 10.14 11.34
C ASP A 143 0.01 10.16 12.59
N THR A 144 -0.02 9.10 13.41
CA THR A 144 0.94 8.93 14.51
C THR A 144 2.28 8.47 13.96
N ASP A 145 3.33 9.26 14.22
CA ASP A 145 4.68 9.01 13.74
C ASP A 145 5.20 7.64 14.21
N GLY A 146 5.83 6.90 13.29
CA GLY A 146 6.45 5.60 13.57
C GLY A 146 5.49 4.44 13.82
N VAL A 147 4.17 4.66 13.74
CA VAL A 147 3.18 3.59 13.99
C VAL A 147 2.70 2.95 12.68
N TYR A 148 2.44 3.76 11.66
CA TYR A 148 1.92 3.31 10.37
C TYR A 148 2.84 3.71 9.23
N ILE A 149 2.94 2.84 8.23
CA ILE A 149 3.63 3.14 6.97
C ILE A 149 2.61 3.56 5.91
N THR A 150 2.96 4.59 5.14
CA THR A 150 2.22 4.94 3.92
C THR A 150 2.75 4.12 2.75
N VAL A 151 1.86 3.43 2.04
CA VAL A 151 2.22 2.45 1.03
C VAL A 151 1.95 3.00 -0.36
N LYS A 152 2.99 3.02 -1.20
CA LYS A 152 2.92 3.38 -2.61
C LYS A 152 2.76 2.15 -3.49
N SER A 153 3.41 1.04 -3.13
CA SER A 153 3.31 -0.21 -3.86
C SER A 153 3.42 -1.42 -2.92
N ILE A 154 2.82 -2.53 -3.35
CA ILE A 154 2.81 -3.79 -2.62
C ILE A 154 3.00 -4.97 -3.60
N GLY A 155 3.71 -6.00 -3.14
CA GLY A 155 3.99 -7.18 -3.93
C GLY A 155 4.33 -8.39 -3.08
N CYS A 156 4.34 -9.55 -3.73
CA CYS A 156 4.89 -10.80 -3.22
C CYS A 156 6.16 -11.11 -4.02
N ASN A 157 7.01 -12.03 -3.53
CA ASN A 157 8.32 -12.35 -4.13
C ASN A 157 9.39 -11.26 -4.01
N GLY A 158 9.35 -10.50 -2.91
CA GLY A 158 10.38 -9.54 -2.54
C GLY A 158 10.21 -8.14 -3.15
N CYS A 159 11.20 -7.27 -2.93
CA CYS A 159 11.07 -5.84 -3.14
C CYS A 159 11.50 -5.31 -4.52
N ASN A 160 11.50 -6.15 -5.55
CA ASN A 160 11.77 -5.72 -6.92
C ASN A 160 10.48 -5.26 -7.63
N ILE A 161 9.72 -4.37 -6.99
CA ILE A 161 8.43 -3.92 -7.52
C ILE A 161 8.66 -2.86 -8.61
N LYS A 162 8.32 -3.21 -9.86
CA LYS A 162 8.43 -2.31 -11.01
C LYS A 162 7.07 -1.71 -11.33
N GLU A 163 6.89 -0.43 -11.05
CA GLU A 163 5.67 0.27 -11.44
C GLU A 163 5.57 0.41 -12.97
N CYS A 164 4.34 0.43 -13.49
CA CYS A 164 4.11 0.63 -14.91
C CYS A 164 4.76 1.92 -15.41
N LYS A 165 5.76 1.78 -16.30
CA LYS A 165 6.36 2.93 -16.99
C LYS A 165 5.27 3.67 -17.75
N LYS A 166 5.06 4.96 -17.42
CA LYS A 166 4.27 5.84 -18.27
C LYS A 166 4.92 5.86 -19.65
N ARG A 167 4.23 5.38 -20.69
CA ARG A 167 4.65 5.69 -22.07
C ARG A 167 4.73 7.22 -22.15
N LYS A 168 5.94 7.77 -22.27
CA LYS A 168 6.08 9.17 -22.67
C LYS A 168 5.34 9.29 -23.99
N PRO A 169 4.43 10.26 -24.17
CA PRO A 169 3.92 10.53 -25.50
C PRO A 169 5.16 10.80 -26.36
N ASN A 170 5.38 10.00 -27.40
CA ASN A 170 6.36 10.34 -28.42
C ASN A 170 5.91 11.68 -28.99
N LEU A 171 6.53 12.76 -28.54
CA LEU A 171 6.53 14.04 -29.24
C LEU A 171 7.21 13.75 -30.56
N LYS A 172 6.42 13.41 -31.59
CA LYS A 172 6.87 13.49 -32.98
C LYS A 172 7.37 14.93 -33.14
N LYS A 173 8.69 15.09 -33.30
CA LYS A 173 9.26 16.38 -33.69
C LYS A 173 8.51 16.85 -34.94
N PRO A 174 8.01 18.09 -35.01
CA PRO A 174 7.48 18.61 -36.25
C PRO A 174 8.60 18.56 -37.29
N HIS A 175 8.39 17.82 -38.36
CA HIS A 175 9.21 17.92 -39.56
C HIS A 175 9.03 19.34 -40.09
N HIS A 176 10.03 20.19 -39.90
CA HIS A 176 10.17 21.39 -40.72
C HIS A 176 10.42 20.92 -42.15
N LYS A 177 9.45 21.17 -43.03
CA LYS A 177 9.69 21.21 -44.47
C LYS A 177 10.42 22.53 -44.74
N GLY A 178 11.66 22.42 -45.23
CA GLY A 178 12.32 23.47 -46.00
C GLY A 178 11.90 23.39 -47.46
#